data_AF-A0A9X3FB12-F1
#
_entry.id   AF-A0A9X3FB12-F1
#
_cell.length_a   1.000
_cell.length_b   1.000
_cell.length_c   1.000
_cell.angle_alpha   90.00
_cell.angle_beta   90.00
_cell.angle_gamma   90.00
#
_symmetry.space_group_name_H-M   'P 1'
#
loop_
_entity.id
_entity.type
_entity.pdbx_description
1 polymer ?
#
loop_
_entity_poly.entity_id
_entity_poly.type
_entity_poly.pdbx_seq_one_letter_code
_entity_poly.pdbx_strand_id
1 'polypeptide(L)'
;MKDLLLSPIPITDFEALITTAVEKAFRSRLIEQKNHEGDSYHEKLMNPEQLRNYLPESPARQTIYGWVNNRMIPFEKHGSRLFFRKSSIDEWLENGRQMSYLKEE
;
A
#
# COMPACT_ATOMS: atom_id res chain seq x y z
N MET A 1 35.55 -29.76 8.45
CA MET A 1 34.97 -29.02 7.31
C MET A 1 34.43 -30.06 6.36
N LYS A 2 33.11 -30.08 6.12
CA LYS A 2 32.52 -30.99 5.15
C LYS A 2 32.73 -30.38 3.77
N ASP A 3 33.91 -30.62 3.21
CA ASP A 3 34.09 -30.48 1.76
C ASP A 3 33.32 -31.67 1.17
N LEU A 4 32.00 -31.50 1.05
CA LEU A 4 31.16 -32.38 0.28
C LEU A 4 31.69 -32.29 -1.14
N LEU A 5 32.47 -33.30 -1.53
CA LEU A 5 32.74 -33.59 -2.93
C LEU A 5 31.39 -33.52 -3.63
N LEU A 6 31.22 -32.53 -4.52
CA LEU A 6 30.14 -32.61 -5.49
C LEU A 6 30.36 -33.93 -6.20
N SER A 7 29.51 -34.92 -5.92
CA SER A 7 29.27 -36.00 -6.88
C SER A 7 29.16 -35.35 -8.26
N PRO A 8 29.73 -35.91 -9.33
CA PRO A 8 29.67 -35.28 -10.64
C PRO A 8 28.21 -35.04 -10.99
N ILE A 9 27.76 -33.80 -10.83
CA ILE A 9 26.41 -33.39 -11.16
C ILE A 9 26.40 -33.36 -12.69
N PRO A 10 25.50 -34.11 -13.35
CA PRO A 10 25.32 -33.98 -14.79
C PRO A 10 25.10 -32.51 -15.14
N ILE A 11 25.74 -32.03 -16.20
CA ILE A 11 25.69 -30.61 -16.58
C ILE A 11 24.24 -30.12 -16.72
N THR A 12 23.34 -30.99 -17.17
CA THR A 12 21.89 -30.75 -17.27
C THR A 12 21.24 -30.40 -15.93
N ASP A 13 21.63 -31.09 -14.87
CA ASP A 13 21.06 -30.91 -13.54
C ASP A 13 21.60 -29.62 -12.90
N PHE A 14 22.86 -29.27 -13.22
CA PHE A 14 23.45 -28.00 -12.83
C PHE A 14 22.78 -26.82 -13.55
N GLU A 15 22.51 -26.94 -14.84
CA GLU A 15 21.77 -25.95 -15.62
C GLU A 15 20.34 -25.77 -15.09
N ALA A 16 19.65 -26.87 -14.77
CA ALA A 16 18.32 -26.83 -14.17
C ALA A 16 18.33 -26.17 -12.78
N LEU A 17 19.36 -26.45 -11.97
CA LEU A 17 19.54 -25.86 -10.64
C LEU A 17 19.77 -24.34 -10.74
N ILE A 18 20.65 -23.90 -11.63
CA ILE A 18 20.90 -22.47 -11.88
C ILE A 18 19.61 -21.81 -12.35
N THR A 19 18.94 -22.37 -13.35
CA THR A 19 17.71 -21.80 -13.91
C THR A 19 16.65 -21.63 -12.83
N THR A 20 16.45 -22.65 -12.00
CA THR A 20 15.47 -22.60 -10.90
C THR A 20 15.85 -21.57 -9.83
N ALA A 21 17.12 -21.48 -9.45
CA ALA A 21 17.59 -20.52 -8.45
C ALA A 21 17.43 -19.08 -8.95
N VAL A 22 17.77 -18.83 -10.20
CA VAL A 22 17.64 -17.54 -10.86
C VAL A 22 16.17 -17.14 -11.00
N GLU A 23 15.31 -18.04 -11.49
CA GLU A 23 13.86 -17.81 -11.59
C GLU A 23 13.23 -17.48 -10.23
N LYS A 24 13.61 -18.21 -9.18
CA LYS A 24 13.11 -17.97 -7.82
C LYS A 24 13.50 -16.59 -7.30
N ALA A 25 14.75 -16.17 -7.52
CA ALA A 25 15.24 -14.85 -7.11
C ALA A 25 14.53 -13.71 -7.86
N PHE A 26 14.24 -13.90 -9.15
CA PHE A 26 13.47 -12.92 -9.93
C PHE A 26 12.00 -12.88 -9.51
N ARG A 27 11.36 -14.03 -9.25
CA ARG A 27 9.97 -14.08 -8.78
C ARG A 27 9.74 -13.35 -7.47
N SER A 28 10.62 -13.52 -6.48
CA SER A 28 10.51 -12.79 -5.20
C SER A 28 10.63 -11.28 -5.39
N ARG A 29 11.56 -10.83 -6.25
CA ARG A 29 11.74 -9.41 -6.55
C ARG A 29 10.55 -8.79 -7.30
N LEU A 30 9.95 -9.53 -8.22
CA LEU A 30 8.75 -9.08 -8.93
C LEU A 30 7.54 -8.96 -8.00
N ILE A 31 7.42 -9.84 -7.00
CA ILE A 31 6.36 -9.75 -5.97
C ILE A 31 6.56 -8.50 -5.09
N GLU A 32 7.80 -8.20 -4.70
CA GLU A 32 8.14 -6.99 -3.94
C GLU A 32 7.88 -5.71 -4.74
N GLN A 33 8.25 -5.69 -6.03
CA GLN A 33 8.00 -4.55 -6.92
C GLN A 33 6.50 -4.35 -7.20
N LYS A 34 5.73 -5.43 -7.39
CA LYS A 34 4.28 -5.32 -7.60
C LYS A 34 3.53 -4.80 -6.37
N ASN A 35 4.09 -5.00 -5.18
CA ASN A 35 3.56 -4.40 -3.96
C ASN A 35 3.94 -2.90 -3.86
N HIS A 36 5.10 -2.47 -4.38
CA HIS A 36 5.57 -1.08 -4.34
C HIS A 36 5.12 -0.19 -5.52
N GLU A 37 4.78 -0.74 -6.69
CA GLU A 37 4.33 0.05 -7.85
C GLU A 37 2.88 0.58 -7.71
N GLY A 38 2.09 0.00 -6.80
CA GLY A 38 0.82 0.60 -6.37
C GLY A 38 1.01 1.80 -5.44
N ASP A 39 2.17 1.90 -4.79
CA ASP A 39 2.36 2.75 -3.61
C ASP A 39 2.89 4.15 -3.92
N SER A 40 3.52 4.46 -5.05
CA SER A 40 4.09 5.83 -5.20
C SER A 40 3.04 6.95 -5.39
N TYR A 41 1.85 6.66 -5.91
CA TYR A 41 0.73 7.61 -6.00
C TYR A 41 -0.40 7.28 -5.00
N HIS A 42 -0.57 6.01 -4.61
CA HIS A 42 -1.51 5.62 -3.55
C HIS A 42 -0.91 5.63 -2.12
N GLU A 43 0.40 5.78 -1.92
CA GLU A 43 1.03 5.93 -0.58
C GLU A 43 0.35 7.05 0.19
N LYS A 44 -0.04 8.09 -0.55
CA LYS A 44 -0.70 9.27 0.01
C LYS A 44 -2.20 9.12 0.07
N LEU A 45 -2.83 8.19 -0.66
CA LEU A 45 -4.28 8.00 -0.69
C LEU A 45 -4.68 6.79 0.14
N MET A 46 -5.21 7.05 1.34
CA MET A 46 -5.76 6.04 2.21
C MET A 46 -7.17 5.65 1.78
N ASN A 47 -7.49 4.37 1.79
CA ASN A 47 -8.86 3.86 1.71
C ASN A 47 -9.58 4.01 3.07
N PRO A 48 -10.91 3.77 3.17
CA PRO A 48 -11.64 3.92 4.44
C PRO A 48 -11.10 3.05 5.60
N GLU A 49 -10.59 1.84 5.33
CA GLU A 49 -9.99 0.99 6.37
C GLU A 49 -8.64 1.52 6.84
N GLN A 50 -7.80 1.99 5.92
CA GLN A 50 -6.52 2.63 6.24
C GLN A 50 -6.76 3.91 7.04
N LEU A 51 -7.73 4.74 6.64
CA LEU A 51 -8.11 5.93 7.40
C LEU A 51 -8.56 5.58 8.82
N ARG A 52 -9.38 4.53 9.01
CA ARG A 52 -9.76 4.09 10.35
C ARG A 52 -8.53 3.82 11.21
N ASN A 53 -7.58 3.05 10.69
CA ASN A 53 -6.37 2.70 11.44
C ASN A 53 -5.43 3.90 11.62
N TYR A 54 -5.53 4.90 10.74
CA TYR A 54 -4.74 6.13 10.81
C TYR A 54 -5.23 7.08 11.90
N LEU A 55 -6.54 7.18 12.09
CA LEU A 55 -7.12 8.08 13.08
C LEU A 55 -6.93 7.56 14.50
N PRO A 56 -6.55 8.42 15.47
CA PRO A 56 -6.24 8.00 16.84
C PRO A 56 -7.45 7.37 17.56
N GLU A 57 -8.67 7.78 17.20
CA GLU A 57 -9.91 7.25 17.78
C GLU A 57 -10.37 5.93 17.14
N SER A 58 -9.78 5.52 16.02
CA SER A 58 -10.21 4.34 15.25
C SER A 58 -11.73 4.26 15.03
N PRO A 59 -12.36 5.30 14.44
CA PRO A 59 -13.80 5.38 14.31
C PRO A 59 -14.39 4.25 13.45
N ALA A 60 -15.61 3.82 13.76
CA ALA A 60 -16.30 2.81 12.95
C ALA A 60 -16.47 3.28 11.50
N ARG A 61 -16.51 2.33 10.54
CA ARG A 61 -16.71 2.64 9.10
C ARG A 61 -17.94 3.52 8.88
N GLN A 62 -19.04 3.22 9.58
CA GLN A 62 -20.29 3.97 9.50
C GLN A 62 -20.08 5.44 9.83
N THR A 63 -19.27 5.74 10.84
CA THR A 63 -18.90 7.11 11.23
C THR A 63 -18.12 7.81 10.13
N ILE A 64 -17.13 7.14 9.53
CA ILE A 64 -16.35 7.68 8.40
C ILE A 64 -17.27 8.01 7.22
N TYR A 65 -18.18 7.09 6.85
CA TYR A 65 -19.15 7.36 5.78
C TYR A 65 -20.10 8.51 6.14
N GLY A 66 -20.52 8.63 7.40
CA GLY A 66 -21.30 9.76 7.89
C GLY A 66 -20.56 11.09 7.75
N TRP A 67 -19.27 11.12 8.08
CA TRP A 67 -18.43 12.31 7.90
C TRP A 67 -18.27 12.70 6.44
N VAL A 68 -18.07 11.73 5.54
CA VAL A 68 -18.00 11.98 4.09
C VAL A 68 -19.31 12.55 3.58
N ASN A 69 -20.44 11.95 3.96
CA ASN A 69 -21.76 12.40 3.53
C ASN A 69 -22.06 13.84 4.00
N ASN A 70 -21.66 14.17 5.23
CA ASN A 70 -21.84 15.49 5.81
C ASN A 70 -20.70 16.47 5.45
N ARG A 71 -19.76 16.07 4.58
CA ARG A 71 -18.57 16.84 4.20
C ARG A 71 -17.76 17.39 5.38
N MET A 72 -17.64 16.59 6.45
CA MET A 72 -16.90 16.95 7.67
C MET A 72 -15.45 16.47 7.68
N ILE A 73 -15.04 15.71 6.66
CA ILE A 73 -13.69 15.19 6.48
C ILE A 73 -13.24 15.40 5.03
N PRO A 74 -11.98 15.75 4.74
CA PRO A 74 -11.48 15.86 3.38
C PRO A 74 -11.47 14.49 2.69
N PHE A 75 -12.07 14.38 1.50
CA PHE A 75 -12.07 13.14 0.72
C PHE A 75 -11.98 13.44 -0.78
N GLU A 76 -11.48 12.46 -1.52
CA GLU A 76 -11.44 12.45 -2.98
C GLU A 76 -12.31 11.29 -3.50
N LYS A 77 -13.13 11.56 -4.52
CA LYS A 77 -13.90 10.52 -5.22
C LYS A 77 -13.16 10.09 -6.48
N HIS A 78 -12.85 8.81 -6.56
CA HIS A 78 -12.26 8.18 -7.73
C HIS A 78 -13.25 7.14 -8.25
N GLY A 79 -14.15 7.57 -9.14
CA GLY A 79 -15.29 6.77 -9.58
C GLY A 79 -16.26 6.50 -8.41
N SER A 80 -16.46 5.21 -8.09
CA SER A 80 -17.33 4.77 -6.98
C SER A 80 -16.60 4.66 -5.63
N ARG A 81 -15.26 4.81 -5.62
CA ARG A 81 -14.43 4.62 -4.43
C ARG A 81 -14.07 5.96 -3.80
N LEU A 82 -14.01 5.94 -2.47
CA LEU A 82 -13.57 7.07 -1.65
C LEU A 82 -12.12 6.87 -1.25
N PHE A 83 -11.34 7.94 -1.36
CA PHE A 83 -9.95 8.01 -0.93
C PHE A 83 -9.72 9.24 -0.06
N PHE A 84 -8.73 9.14 0.81
CA PHE A 84 -8.38 10.16 1.79
C PHE A 84 -6.91 10.47 1.66
N ARG A 85 -6.58 11.69 1.23
CA ARG A 85 -5.19 12.11 1.13
C ARG A 85 -4.62 12.32 2.53
N LYS A 86 -3.55 11.62 2.86
CA LYS A 86 -2.88 11.71 4.17
C LYS A 86 -2.58 13.15 4.56
N SER A 87 -1.99 13.93 3.65
CA SER A 87 -1.67 15.35 3.93
C SER A 87 -2.91 16.19 4.25
N SER A 88 -4.04 15.94 3.57
CA SER A 88 -5.29 16.65 3.84
C SER A 88 -5.91 16.23 5.18
N ILE A 89 -5.77 14.96 5.56
CA ILE A 89 -6.19 14.48 6.88
C ILE A 89 -5.29 15.07 7.98
N ASP A 90 -3.99 15.17 7.74
CA ASP A 90 -3.03 15.76 8.68
C ASP A 90 -3.38 17.23 8.95
N GLU A 91 -3.56 18.02 7.89
CA GLU A 91 -3.99 19.41 8.01
C GLU A 91 -5.36 19.55 8.70
N TRP A 92 -6.31 18.65 8.40
CA TRP A 92 -7.61 18.65 9.06
C TRP A 92 -7.50 18.33 10.56
N LEU A 93 -6.62 17.39 10.94
CA LEU A 93 -6.37 17.07 12.35
C LEU A 93 -5.69 18.23 13.08
N GLU A 94 -4.69 18.87 12.46
CA GLU A 94 -3.98 20.04 12.99
C GLU A 94 -4.92 21.24 13.20
N ASN A 95 -5.87 21.44 12.27
CA ASN A 95 -6.89 22.48 12.35
C ASN A 95 -8.07 22.14 13.29
N GLY A 96 -7.95 21.12 14.13
CA GLY A 96 -9.00 20.75 15.09
C GLY A 96 -10.27 20.20 14.41
N ARG A 97 -10.10 19.45 13.31
CA ARG A 97 -11.18 18.86 12.50
C ARG A 97 -12.09 19.88 11.82
N GLN A 98 -11.61 21.11 11.64
CA GLN A 98 -12.29 22.11 10.83
C GLN A 98 -11.97 21.88 9.36
N MET A 99 -13.00 21.80 8.53
CA MET A 99 -12.80 21.80 7.08
C MET A 99 -12.38 23.21 6.65
N SER A 100 -11.14 23.37 6.21
CA SER A 100 -10.80 24.50 5.35
C SER A 100 -11.57 24.29 4.05
N TYR A 101 -12.36 25.28 3.63
CA TYR A 101 -13.12 25.19 2.38
C TYR A 101 -12.16 24.84 1.25
N LEU A 102 -12.26 23.61 0.73
CA LEU A 102 -11.56 23.20 -0.47
C LEU A 102 -12.04 24.11 -1.60
N LYS A 103 -11.14 24.92 -2.14
CA LYS A 103 -11.37 25.60 -3.41
C LYS A 103 -11.59 24.50 -4.46
N GLU A 104 -12.83 24.35 -4.89
CA GLU A 104 -13.14 23.58 -6.09
C GLU A 104 -12.53 24.37 -7.28
N GLU A 105 -11.46 23.85 -7.90
CA GLU A 105 -11.02 24.22 -9.25
C GLU A 105 -11.79 23.40 -10.29
#